data_AF-A0A7G2SFY5-F1
#
_entry.id   AF-A0A7G2SFY5-F1
#
_cell.length_a   1.000
_cell.length_b   1.000
_cell.length_c   1.000
_cell.angle_alpha   90.00
_cell.angle_beta   90.00
_cell.angle_gamma   90.00
#
_symmetry.space_group_name_H-M   'P 1'
#
loop_
_entity.id
_entity.type
_entity.pdbx_description
1 polymer ?
#
loop_
_entity_poly.entity_id
_entity_poly.type
_entity_poly.pdbx_seq_one_letter_code
_entity_poly.pdbx_strand_id
1 'polypeptide(L)' 'MKVLVEGIEQGSIEIELGLLPRLGESVRIFYGPDAEIEGLVEGVHHVINQHDGGHHVIIKIKPTF' A
#
# COMPACT_ATOMS: atom_id res chain seq x y z
N MET A 1 4.47 -1.85 -10.35
CA MET A 1 4.01 -3.06 -9.61
C MET A 1 2.71 -2.70 -8.92
N LYS A 2 1.65 -3.50 -9.07
CA LYS A 2 0.35 -3.24 -8.42
C LYS A 2 0.43 -3.59 -6.94
N VAL A 3 0.00 -2.65 -6.11
CA VAL A 3 0.07 -2.75 -4.65
C VAL A 3 -1.25 -2.28 -4.04
N LEU A 4 -1.81 -3.08 -3.16
CA LEU A 4 -2.97 -2.71 -2.36
C LEU A 4 -2.51 -2.02 -1.08
N VAL A 5 -3.09 -0.87 -0.76
CA VAL A 5 -2.82 -0.11 0.46
C VAL A 5 -4.01 -0.28 1.40
N GLU A 6 -3.75 -0.75 2.61
CA GLU A 6 -4.73 -0.97 3.67
C GLU A 6 -4.44 -0.08 4.91
N GLY A 7 -5.43 0.06 5.79
CA GLY A 7 -5.30 0.86 7.02
C GLY A 7 -5.80 2.30 6.88
N ILE A 8 -6.64 2.56 5.87
CA ILE A 8 -7.21 3.87 5.56
C ILE A 8 -8.72 3.85 5.86
N GLU A 9 -9.34 5.01 6.10
CA GLU A 9 -10.79 5.08 6.39
C GLU A 9 -11.68 4.55 5.25
N GLN A 10 -11.23 4.68 4.00
CA GLN A 10 -11.94 4.20 2.80
C GLN A 10 -11.73 2.71 2.49
N GLY A 11 -11.17 1.93 3.43
CA GLY A 11 -10.91 0.49 3.25
C GLY A 11 -9.54 0.22 2.63
N SER A 12 -9.46 0.26 1.29
CA SER A 12 -8.21 0.00 0.56
C SER A 12 -8.14 0.69 -0.80
N ILE A 13 -6.93 0.98 -1.28
CA ILE A 13 -6.65 1.56 -2.61
C ILE A 13 -5.62 0.73 -3.35
N GLU A 14 -5.85 0.47 -4.64
CA GLU A 14 -4.83 -0.12 -5.52
C GLU A 14 -4.02 0.99 -6.18
N ILE A 15 -2.70 0.94 -6.03
CA ILE A 15 -1.75 1.88 -6.62
C ILE A 15 -0.63 1.15 -7.36
N GLU A 16 0.09 1.87 -8.22
CA GLU A 16 1.33 1.37 -8.80
C GLU A 16 2.55 1.99 -8.12
N LEU A 17 3.44 1.13 -7.64
CA LEU A 17 4.71 1.53 -7.07
C LEU A 17 5.87 1.12 -7.97
N GLY A 18 6.87 2.00 -8.07
CA GLY A 18 8.18 1.72 -8.68
C GLY A 18 9.15 1.02 -7.72
N LEU A 19 8.94 1.18 -6.41
CA LEU A 19 9.72 0.53 -5.35
C LEU A 19 8.82 0.20 -4.15
N LEU A 20 9.15 -0.85 -3.40
CA LEU A 20 8.43 -1.17 -2.16
C LEU A 20 9.03 -0.38 -0.99
N PRO A 21 8.23 0.42 -0.29
CA PRO A 21 8.68 1.12 0.91
C PRO A 21 9.00 0.10 2.00
N ARG A 22 9.89 0.48 2.91
CA ARG A 22 10.31 -0.36 4.03
C ARG A 22 9.41 -0.17 5.24
N LEU A 23 9.41 -1.16 6.11
CA LEU A 23 8.77 -1.05 7.42
C LEU A 23 9.30 0.18 8.18
N GLY A 24 8.39 1.02 8.67
CA GLY A 24 8.70 2.25 9.39
C GLY A 24 8.99 3.47 8.51
N GLU A 25 9.04 3.34 7.18
CA GLU A 25 9.11 4.50 6.29
C GLU A 25 7.78 5.26 6.27
N SER A 26 7.85 6.59 6.13
CA SER A 26 6.66 7.41 5.85
C SER A 26 6.34 7.33 4.35
N VAL A 27 5.06 7.17 4.04
CA VAL A 27 4.55 7.21 2.67
C VAL A 27 3.41 8.21 2.60
N ARG A 28 3.40 9.00 1.51
CA ARG A 28 2.28 9.86 1.14
C ARG A 28 1.75 9.42 -0.22
N ILE A 29 0.46 9.14 -0.30
CA ILE A 29 -0.22 8.57 -1.46
C ILE A 29 -1.32 9.53 -1.89
N PHE A 30 -1.25 10.00 -3.13
CA PHE A 30 -2.30 10.78 -3.79
C PHE A 30 -3.16 9.83 -4.63
N TYR A 31 -4.48 9.85 -4.44
CA TYR A 31 -5.40 8.93 -5.11
C TYR A 31 -6.63 9.62 -5.71
N GLY A 32 -6.62 10.95 -5.76
CA GLY A 32 -7.61 11.78 -6.44
C GLY A 32 -7.13 13.24 -6.53
N PRO A 33 -7.90 14.13 -7.19
CA PRO A 33 -7.53 15.55 -7.34
C PRO A 33 -7.29 16.26 -6.00
N ASP A 34 -8.09 15.91 -5.00
CA ASP A 34 -8.06 16.49 -3.65
C ASP A 34 -7.98 15.41 -2.56
N ALA A 35 -7.50 14.21 -2.91
CA ALA A 35 -7.47 13.06 -2.01
C ALA A 35 -6.05 12.53 -1.83
N GLU A 36 -5.56 12.64 -0.59
CA GLU A 36 -4.27 12.12 -0.17
C GLU A 36 -4.36 11.40 1.17
N ILE A 37 -3.41 10.49 1.40
CA ILE A 37 -3.16 9.93 2.71
C ILE A 37 -1.66 9.88 2.99
N GLU A 38 -1.28 10.16 4.23
CA GLU A 38 0.08 9.98 4.73
C GLU A 38 0.05 9.08 5.95
N GLY A 39 1.06 8.22 6.07
CA GLY A 39 1.20 7.35 7.21
C GLY A 39 2.52 6.61 7.23
N LEU A 40 2.76 5.93 8.35
CA LEU A 40 3.90 5.04 8.50
C LEU A 40 3.57 3.64 7.98
N VAL A 41 4.49 3.04 7.24
CA VAL A 41 4.37 1.64 6.83
C VAL A 41 4.51 0.73 8.05
N GLU A 42 3.45 0.02 8.40
CA GLU A 42 3.41 -0.96 9.49
C GLU A 42 3.55 -2.40 9.02
N GLY A 43 3.41 -2.66 7.72
CA GLY A 43 3.56 -3.99 7.15
C GLY A 43 3.69 -3.98 5.64
N VAL A 44 4.50 -4.91 5.12
CA VAL A 44 4.62 -5.21 3.69
C VAL A 44 4.43 -6.71 3.53
N HIS A 45 3.33 -7.11 2.90
CA HIS A 45 2.93 -8.50 2.75
C HIS A 45 2.97 -8.91 1.28
N HIS A 46 3.73 -9.95 0.97
CA HIS A 46 3.77 -10.55 -0.35
C HIS A 46 2.83 -11.75 -0.36
N VAL A 47 1.79 -11.69 -1.18
CA VAL A 47 0.88 -12.81 -1.45
C VAL A 47 1.30 -13.43 -2.77
N ILE A 48 1.88 -14.63 -2.72
CA ILE A 48 2.40 -15.35 -3.88
C ILE A 48 1.56 -16.62 -4.04
N ASN A 49 0.85 -16.72 -5.15
CA ASN A 49 0.15 -17.93 -5.55
C ASN A 49 0.90 -18.59 -6.71
N GLN A 50 1.50 -19.74 -6.43
CA GLN A 50 2.29 -20.47 -7.41
C GLN A 50 1.42 -21.14 -8.49
N HIS A 51 0.16 -21.45 -8.18
CA HIS A 51 -0.71 -22.21 -9.08
C HIS A 51 -1.22 -21.38 -10.27
N ASP A 52 -1.40 -20.07 -10.09
CA ASP A 52 -1.86 -19.13 -11.13
C ASP A 52 -0.78 -18.10 -11.53
N GLY A 53 0.41 -18.15 -10.91
CA GLY A 53 1.48 -17.20 -11.14
C GLY A 53 1.20 -15.80 -10.57
N GLY A 54 0.17 -15.67 -9.72
CA GLY A 54 -0.23 -14.42 -9.10
C GLY A 54 0.78 -13.97 -8.05
N HIS A 55 1.29 -12.75 -8.20
CA HIS A 55 2.03 -12.07 -7.15
C HIS A 55 1.35 -10.73 -6.86
N HIS A 56 0.85 -10.60 -5.64
CA HIS A 56 0.20 -9.39 -5.14
C HIS A 56 0.95 -8.88 -3.90
N VAL A 57 1.07 -7.57 -3.77
CA VAL A 57 1.69 -6.95 -2.59
C VAL A 57 0.64 -6.10 -1.88
N ILE A 58 0.58 -6.26 -0.57
CA ILE A 58 -0.28 -5.47 0.32
C ILE A 58 0.63 -4.67 1.25
N ILE A 59 0.45 -3.36 1.31
CA ILE A 59 1.11 -2.48 2.25
C ILE A 59 0.08 -2.01 3.26
N LYS A 60 0.38 -2.20 4.54
CA LYS A 60 -0.41 -1.65 5.62
C LYS A 60 0.22 -0.36 6.11
N ILE A 61 -0.56 0.71 6.15
CA ILE A 61 -0.13 1.99 6.68
C ILE A 61 -0.93 2.36 7.92
N LYS A 62 -0.30 3.09 8.85
CA LYS A 62 -0.97 3.79 9.93
C LYS A 62 -1.04 5.27 9.61
N PRO A 63 -2.24 5.81 9.33
CA PRO A 63 -2.42 7.22 9.04
C PRO A 63 -1.92 8.10 10.19
N THR A 64 -1.33 9.24 9.85
CA THR A 64 -0.81 10.22 10.83
C THR A 64 -1.75 11.42 11.05
N PHE A 65 -2.97 11.36 10.52
CA PHE A 65 -4.00 12.41 10.63
C PHE A 65 -5.25 11.89 11.33
#